data_AF-A0A4U9TUX5-F1
#
_entry.id   AF-A0A4U9TUX5-F1
#
_cell.length_a   1.000
_cell.length_b   1.000
_cell.length_c   1.000
_cell.angle_alpha   90.00
_cell.angle_beta   90.00
_cell.angle_gamma   90.00
#
_symmetry.space_group_name_H-M   'P 1'
#
loop_
_entity.id
_entity.type
_entity.pdbx_description
1 polymer ?
#
loop_
_entity_poly.entity_id
_entity_poly.type
_entity_poly.pdbx_seq_one_letter_code
_entity_poly.pdbx_strand_id
1 'polypeptide(L)'
;MTERLYYYHDDLQLQAQVLACTAQEDGSYAVQLDATLFHPQGGGQPSDSGTIGGVAVLRVAAQGDQLLHYLAEPLPCGPVTLEIDGEQRHLHTRWHSAGI
;
A
#
# COMPACT_ATOMS: atom_id res chain seq x y z
N MET A 1 -15.17 -4.18 3.74
CA MET A 1 -14.23 -3.79 4.81
C MET A 1 -12.87 -4.28 4.36
N THR A 2 -11.81 -3.47 4.42
CA THR A 2 -10.48 -3.86 3.93
C THR A 2 -9.67 -4.44 5.09
N GLU A 3 -9.14 -5.66 4.94
CA GLU A 3 -8.30 -6.32 5.92
C GLU A 3 -6.90 -5.68 5.94
N ARG A 4 -6.40 -5.37 7.15
CA ARG A 4 -5.15 -4.64 7.38
C ARG A 4 -4.08 -5.59 7.89
N LEU A 5 -3.32 -6.18 6.97
CA LEU A 5 -2.38 -7.27 7.29
C LEU A 5 -0.98 -6.79 7.74
N TYR A 6 -0.68 -5.49 7.58
CA TYR A 6 0.58 -4.87 7.97
C TYR A 6 0.93 -4.93 9.48
N TYR A 7 0.01 -5.38 10.33
CA TYR A 7 0.26 -5.59 11.77
C TYR A 7 0.91 -6.94 12.10
N TYR A 8 0.84 -7.94 11.21
CA TYR A 8 1.16 -9.34 11.56
C TYR A 8 2.15 -10.04 10.63
N HIS A 9 2.48 -9.45 9.48
CA HIS A 9 3.33 -10.07 8.47
C HIS A 9 4.45 -9.13 8.00
N ASP A 10 5.69 -9.61 8.07
CA ASP A 10 6.88 -9.02 7.42
C ASP A 10 6.97 -9.39 5.92
N ASP A 11 5.91 -10.00 5.37
CA ASP A 11 5.85 -10.38 3.96
C ASP A 11 5.85 -9.12 3.09
N LEU A 12 6.74 -9.08 2.10
CA LEU A 12 6.85 -7.99 1.14
C LEU A 12 5.84 -8.12 -0.02
N GLN A 13 5.10 -9.23 -0.07
CA GLN A 13 4.16 -9.54 -1.13
C GLN A 13 2.85 -10.12 -0.57
N LEU A 14 1.71 -9.75 -1.16
CA LEU A 14 0.39 -10.27 -0.80
C LEU A 14 -0.46 -10.47 -2.05
N GLN A 15 -1.21 -11.58 -2.10
CA GLN A 15 -2.30 -11.72 -3.06
C GLN A 15 -3.58 -11.11 -2.50
N ALA A 16 -4.18 -10.19 -3.23
CA ALA A 16 -5.45 -9.56 -2.88
C ALA A 16 -6.39 -9.50 -4.10
N GLN A 17 -7.56 -8.93 -3.90
CA GLN A 17 -8.57 -8.75 -4.91
C GLN A 17 -8.95 -7.28 -5.05
N VAL A 18 -8.85 -6.77 -6.28
CA VAL A 18 -9.40 -5.46 -6.65
C VAL A 18 -10.91 -5.55 -6.65
N LEU A 19 -11.53 -4.85 -5.70
CA LEU A 19 -12.97 -4.74 -5.54
C LEU A 19 -13.55 -3.66 -6.45
N ALA A 20 -12.84 -2.53 -6.60
CA ALA A 20 -13.27 -1.42 -7.43
C ALA A 20 -12.07 -0.60 -7.93
N CYS A 21 -12.20 0.01 -9.11
CA CYS A 21 -11.26 0.96 -9.66
C CYS A 21 -12.03 2.16 -10.22
N THR A 22 -11.76 3.35 -9.67
CA THR A 22 -12.48 4.59 -10.02
C THR A 22 -11.50 5.67 -10.45
N ALA A 23 -11.65 6.17 -11.67
CA ALA A 23 -10.87 7.31 -12.16
C ALA A 23 -11.15 8.57 -11.33
N GLN A 24 -10.10 9.32 -11.01
CA GLN A 24 -10.14 10.56 -10.23
C GLN A 24 -9.97 11.78 -11.15
N GLU A 25 -10.38 12.95 -10.66
CA GLU A 25 -10.32 14.21 -11.43
C GLU A 25 -8.87 14.66 -11.72
N ASP A 26 -7.90 14.22 -10.92
CA ASP A 26 -6.47 14.49 -11.10
C ASP A 26 -5.79 13.55 -12.11
N GLY A 27 -6.55 12.62 -12.72
CA GLY A 27 -6.05 11.63 -13.66
C GLY A 27 -5.48 10.37 -13.00
N SER A 28 -5.51 10.26 -11.67
CA SER A 28 -5.17 9.03 -10.96
C SER A 28 -6.36 8.06 -10.87
N TYR A 29 -6.11 6.85 -10.38
CA TYR A 29 -7.13 5.81 -10.22
C TYR A 29 -7.20 5.36 -8.76
N ALA A 30 -8.35 5.56 -8.12
CA ALA A 30 -8.59 5.06 -6.77
C ALA A 30 -9.03 3.59 -6.84
N VAL A 31 -8.16 2.72 -6.32
CA VAL A 31 -8.34 1.28 -6.28
C VAL A 31 -8.66 0.83 -4.86
N GLN A 32 -9.77 0.12 -4.74
CA GLN A 32 -10.21 -0.51 -3.50
C GLN A 32 -9.85 -1.98 -3.51
N LEU A 33 -9.20 -2.44 -2.43
CA LEU A 33 -8.81 -3.83 -2.22
C LEU A 33 -9.59 -4.46 -1.06
N ASP A 34 -9.70 -5.79 -1.09
CA ASP A 34 -10.20 -6.59 0.02
C ASP A 34 -9.20 -6.68 1.18
N ALA A 35 -7.90 -6.73 0.88
CA ALA A 35 -6.80 -6.74 1.84
C ALA A 35 -5.62 -5.90 1.33
N THR A 36 -4.83 -5.34 2.25
CA THR A 36 -3.63 -4.57 1.89
C THR A 36 -2.52 -4.68 2.93
N LEU A 37 -1.28 -4.67 2.43
CA LEU A 37 -0.06 -4.51 3.22
C LEU A 37 0.41 -3.04 3.30
N PHE A 38 -0.14 -2.14 2.48
CA PHE A 38 0.28 -0.74 2.47
C PHE A 38 -0.22 0.00 3.70
N HIS A 39 0.68 0.66 4.41
CA HIS A 39 0.30 1.55 5.49
C HIS A 39 -0.27 2.88 4.92
N PRO A 40 -1.44 3.33 5.39
CA PRO A 40 -2.00 4.59 4.93
C PRO A 40 -1.12 5.77 5.36
N GLN A 41 -1.08 6.81 4.54
CA GLN A 41 -0.36 8.03 4.87
C GLN A 41 -1.06 8.72 6.07
N GLY A 42 -0.42 8.73 7.24
CA GLY A 42 -0.99 9.33 8.45
C GLY A 42 0.05 9.51 9.56
N GLY A 43 -0.04 10.62 10.31
CA GLY A 43 0.76 10.82 11.53
C GLY A 43 2.24 11.21 11.33
N GLY A 44 2.63 11.67 10.14
CA GLY A 44 4.00 12.15 9.88
C GLY A 44 4.98 11.08 9.38
N GLN A 45 4.52 9.85 9.15
CA GLN A 45 5.30 8.82 8.47
C GLN A 45 5.04 8.84 6.95
N PRO A 46 6.07 8.62 6.12
CA PRO A 46 5.89 8.43 4.68
C PRO A 46 5.05 7.17 4.45
N SER A 47 4.18 7.21 3.43
CA SER A 47 3.47 6.01 2.99
C SER A 47 4.46 4.97 2.46
N ASP A 48 4.13 3.70 2.64
CA ASP A 48 4.87 2.63 1.98
C ASP A 48 4.86 2.84 0.46
N SER A 49 6.02 2.65 -0.16
CA SER A 49 6.17 2.65 -1.61
C SER A 49 6.11 1.21 -2.11
N GLY A 50 5.57 1.00 -3.31
CA GLY A 50 5.38 -0.33 -3.86
C GLY A 50 4.51 -0.33 -5.12
N THR A 51 4.16 -1.52 -5.57
CA THR A 51 3.33 -1.73 -6.75
C THR A 51 2.12 -2.62 -6.46
N ILE A 52 1.00 -2.36 -7.12
CA ILE A 52 -0.18 -3.23 -7.13
C ILE A 52 -0.35 -3.71 -8.57
N GLY A 53 -0.20 -5.01 -8.80
CA GLY A 53 -0.31 -5.60 -10.14
C GLY A 53 0.74 -5.10 -11.11
N GLY A 54 1.92 -4.70 -10.62
CA GLY A 54 2.97 -4.07 -11.40
C GLY A 54 2.79 -2.56 -11.64
N VAL A 55 1.70 -1.95 -11.15
CA VAL A 55 1.46 -0.50 -11.25
C VAL A 55 1.91 0.20 -9.97
N ALA A 56 2.69 1.28 -10.11
CA ALA A 56 3.19 2.04 -8.97
C ALA A 56 2.06 2.69 -8.15
N VAL A 57 2.15 2.53 -6.83
CA VAL A 57 1.24 3.19 -5.87
C VAL A 57 1.73 4.61 -5.63
N LEU A 58 0.89 5.59 -5.96
CA LEU A 58 1.19 7.00 -5.78
C LEU A 58 0.96 7.45 -4.33
N ARG A 59 -0.13 6.98 -3.74
CA ARG A 59 -0.53 7.30 -2.36
C ARG A 59 -1.57 6.31 -1.85
N VAL A 60 -1.62 6.16 -0.54
CA VAL A 60 -2.65 5.36 0.14
C VAL A 60 -3.34 6.23 1.18
N ALA A 61 -4.67 6.32 1.09
CA ALA A 61 -5.49 7.12 1.99
C ALA A 61 -6.54 6.26 2.69
N ALA A 62 -6.74 6.49 3.98
CA ALA A 62 -7.86 5.93 4.71
C ALA A 62 -9.09 6.84 4.53
N GLN A 63 -10.18 6.29 3.99
CA GLN A 63 -11.46 6.98 3.86
C GLN A 63 -12.50 6.24 4.71
N GLY A 64 -12.70 6.70 5.94
CA GLY A 64 -13.52 6.01 6.94
C GLY A 64 -12.94 4.64 7.29
N ASP A 65 -13.70 3.58 7.08
CA ASP A 65 -13.29 2.20 7.34
C ASP A 65 -12.61 1.51 6.15
N GLN A 66 -12.38 2.23 5.04
CA GLN A 66 -11.77 1.69 3.83
C GLN A 66 -10.40 2.31 3.54
N LEU A 67 -9.52 1.54 2.90
CA LEU A 67 -8.26 2.04 2.34
C LEU A 67 -8.39 2.17 0.83
N LEU A 68 -8.06 3.35 0.31
CA LEU A 68 -7.98 3.62 -1.12
C LEU A 68 -6.52 3.77 -1.54
N HIS A 69 -6.15 3.05 -2.59
CA HIS A 69 -4.83 3.09 -3.20
C HIS A 69 -4.92 3.86 -4.50
N TYR A 70 -4.20 4.96 -4.62
CA TYR A 70 -4.21 5.77 -5.84
C TYR A 70 -3.06 5.34 -6.73
N LEU A 71 -3.38 4.99 -7.97
CA LEU A 71 -2.46 4.49 -8.98
C LEU A 71 -2.36 5.47 -10.14
N ALA A 72 -1.22 5.42 -10.85
CA ALA A 72 -1.04 6.18 -12.09
C ALA A 72 -1.81 5.56 -13.28
N GLU A 73 -2.09 4.26 -13.21
CA GLU A 73 -2.76 3.50 -14.26
C GLU A 73 -3.96 2.73 -13.70
N PRO A 74 -5.01 2.49 -14.50
CA PRO A 74 -6.16 1.72 -14.06
C PRO A 74 -5.80 0.24 -13.91
N LEU A 75 -6.46 -0.44 -12.97
CA LEU A 75 -6.38 -1.89 -12.81
C LEU A 75 -7.75 -2.54 -13.01
N PRO A 76 -7.81 -3.70 -13.69
CA PRO A 76 -9.05 -4.47 -13.77
C PRO A 76 -9.43 -5.04 -12.41
N CYS A 77 -10.74 -5.19 -12.16
CA CYS A 77 -11.22 -5.93 -10.99
C CYS A 77 -10.79 -7.39 -11.09
N GLY A 78 -10.36 -7.98 -9.97
CA GLY A 78 -9.87 -9.35 -9.94
C GLY A 78 -8.63 -9.55 -9.05
N PRO A 79 -8.04 -10.76 -9.10
CA PRO A 79 -6.87 -11.08 -8.29
C PRO A 79 -5.66 -10.25 -8.74
N VAL A 80 -4.93 -9.71 -7.77
CA VAL A 80 -3.75 -8.87 -7.98
C VAL A 80 -2.68 -9.19 -6.94
N THR A 81 -1.42 -9.01 -7.31
CA THR A 81 -0.29 -9.10 -6.38
C THR A 81 0.08 -7.70 -5.91
N LEU A 82 0.11 -7.47 -4.61
CA LEU A 82 0.74 -6.30 -4.01
C LEU A 82 2.19 -6.63 -3.70
N GLU A 83 3.07 -5.68 -3.98
CA GLU A 83 4.50 -5.77 -3.66
C GLU A 83 4.91 -4.47 -2.99
N ILE A 84 5.42 -4.55 -1.76
CA ILE A 84 6.00 -3.41 -1.06
C ILE A 84 7.45 -3.30 -1.51
N ASP A 85 7.84 -2.12 -1.98
CA ASP A 85 9.23 -1.83 -2.30
C ASP A 85 10.04 -1.74 -1.01
N GLY A 86 10.69 -2.87 -0.69
CA GLY A 86 11.49 -3.04 0.52
C GLY A 86 12.80 -2.25 0.55
N GLU A 87 13.13 -1.46 -0.49
CA GLU A 87 14.36 -0.66 -0.51
C GLU A 87 14.39 0.47 0.55
N GLN A 88 13.31 0.65 1.31
CA GLN A 88 13.25 1.50 2.51
C GLN A 88 13.03 0.75 3.84
N ARG A 89 13.17 -0.60 3.90
CA ARG A 89 13.18 -1.31 5.20
C ARG A 89 14.60 -1.54 5.75
N HIS A 90 15.64 -1.38 4.93
CA HIS A 90 17.04 -1.54 5.36
C HIS A 90 17.77 -0.25 5.84
N LEU A 91 17.13 0.93 5.82
CA LEU A 91 17.78 2.19 6.27
C LEU A 91 17.42 2.63 7.70
N HIS A 92 16.49 1.95 8.40
CA HIS A 92 16.15 2.27 9.80
C HIS A 92 16.29 1.09 10.79
N THR A 93 17.31 0.24 10.60
CA THR A 93 17.81 -0.64 11.69
C THR A 93 19.29 -0.40 12.00
N ARG A 94 19.80 0.81 11.74
CA ARG A 94 21.09 1.27 12.28
C ARG A 94 20.95 2.47 13.21
N TRP A 95 19.93 2.48 14.07
CA TRP A 95 20.15 3.04 15.40
C TRP A 95 20.65 1.90 16.28
N HIS A 96 21.96 1.65 16.15
CA HIS A 96 22.67 0.85 17.14
C HIS A 96 22.47 1.51 18.51
N SER A 97 21.77 0.78 19.38
CA SER A 97 21.98 0.84 20.81
C SER A 97 23.46 0.68 21.11
N ALA A 98 24.18 1.80 21.21
CA ALA A 98 25.51 1.86 21.79
C ALA A 98 25.46 2.86 22.96
N GLY A 99 24.86 2.39 24.06
CA GLY A 99 25.03 2.97 25.37
C GLY A 99 25.39 1.84 26.32
N ILE A 100 26.68 1.48 26.30
CA ILE A 100 27.33 0.79 27.41
C ILE A 100 28.14 1.81 28.20
#